data_AF-H2YJS8-F1
#
_entry.id   AF-H2YJS8-F1
#
_cell.length_a   1.000
_cell.length_b   1.000
_cell.length_c   1.000
_cell.angle_alpha   90.00
_cell.angle_beta   90.00
_cell.angle_gamma   90.00
#
_symmetry.space_group_name_H-M   'P 1'
#
loop_
_entity.id
_entity.type
_entity.pdbx_description
1 polymer ?
#
loop_
_entity_poly.entity_id
_entity_poly.type
_entity_poly.pdbx_seq_one_letter_code
_entity_poly.pdbx_strand_id
1 'polypeptide(L)'
;MSPDAYVQVALQITYYKLYKRLVSTYESASTRRFREGRVDNIRAATVQALDLAKGLTEPDESGNIKIDAKKMLLLRRAVKAQTDFTIAAITGHGIDCHLLGLKQMAEEMGLPTPPIFQDPSYDLSNYFQLSTSQIPTSTNSFMCYGPVVPDGYGISYNPHNDSIIFCTSSFRTCHSTSSEKFVSALVESLLTMKDICLQWNRRRSSSLEHLAVPRKLSLHRRMNARSYSVDCD
;
A
#
# COMPACT_ATOMS: atom_id res chain seq x y z
N MET A 1 -4.03 1.63 -9.77
CA MET A 1 -3.72 1.14 -8.41
C MET A 1 -3.99 2.29 -7.46
N SER A 2 -4.58 2.06 -6.29
CA SER A 2 -4.72 3.13 -5.28
C SER A 2 -3.31 3.62 -4.87
N PRO A 3 -3.04 4.94 -4.85
CA PRO A 3 -1.75 5.47 -4.39
C PRO A 3 -1.44 5.09 -2.95
N ASP A 4 -2.45 5.09 -2.08
CA ASP A 4 -2.34 4.72 -0.68
C ASP A 4 -1.94 3.25 -0.51
N ALA A 5 -2.67 2.34 -1.16
CA ALA A 5 -2.35 0.92 -1.14
C ALA A 5 -0.95 0.61 -1.73
N TYR A 6 -0.51 1.40 -2.71
CA TYR A 6 0.83 1.28 -3.27
C TYR A 6 1.89 1.68 -2.24
N VAL A 7 1.71 2.78 -1.52
CA VAL A 7 2.63 3.22 -0.46
C VAL A 7 2.68 2.19 0.68
N GLN A 8 1.53 1.71 1.16
CA GLN A 8 1.47 0.72 2.23
C GLN A 8 2.21 -0.58 1.87
N VAL A 9 2.02 -1.09 0.65
CA VAL A 9 2.77 -2.25 0.17
C VAL A 9 4.27 -1.96 0.10
N ALA A 10 4.69 -0.75 -0.31
CA ALA A 10 6.09 -0.36 -0.31
C ALA A 10 6.70 -0.34 1.10
N LEU A 11 5.95 0.11 2.11
CA LEU A 11 6.37 0.09 3.52
C LEU A 11 6.58 -1.34 4.02
N GLN A 12 5.71 -2.29 3.63
CA GLN A 12 5.88 -3.72 3.98
C GLN A 12 7.13 -4.32 3.35
N ILE A 13 7.38 -4.06 2.06
CA ILE A 13 8.61 -4.49 1.37
C ILE A 13 9.84 -3.90 2.07
N THR A 14 9.78 -2.62 2.42
CA THR A 14 10.88 -1.91 3.10
C THR A 14 11.22 -2.56 4.44
N TYR A 15 10.20 -2.81 5.27
CA TYR A 15 10.40 -3.44 6.57
C TYR A 15 10.99 -4.84 6.39
N TYR A 16 10.44 -5.65 5.48
CA TYR A 16 10.97 -6.98 5.20
C TYR A 16 12.42 -6.95 4.69
N LYS A 17 12.76 -5.98 3.84
CA LYS A 17 14.12 -5.84 3.32
C LYS A 17 15.15 -5.64 4.43
N LEU A 18 14.80 -4.85 5.44
CA LEU A 18 15.67 -4.54 6.58
C LEU A 18 15.70 -5.65 7.64
N TYR A 19 14.57 -6.32 7.87
CA TYR A 19 14.38 -7.17 9.04
C TYR A 19 14.03 -8.64 8.75
N LYS A 20 13.82 -9.00 7.48
CA LYS A 20 13.48 -10.36 7.02
C LYS A 20 12.22 -10.95 7.66
N ARG A 21 11.33 -10.09 8.14
CA ARG A 21 10.01 -10.41 8.68
C ARG A 21 9.07 -9.23 8.46
N LEU A 22 7.77 -9.50 8.48
CA LEU A 22 6.77 -8.44 8.67
C LEU A 22 6.43 -8.32 10.17
N VAL A 23 5.74 -7.25 10.51
CA VAL A 23 5.34 -6.90 11.87
C VAL A 23 3.91 -6.39 11.88
N SER A 24 3.26 -6.47 13.04
CA SER A 24 1.97 -5.80 13.27
C SER A 24 2.09 -4.34 12.83
N THR A 25 1.33 -4.02 11.77
CA THR A 25 1.35 -2.69 11.15
C THR A 25 0.00 -2.06 11.38
N TYR A 26 0.03 -0.82 11.87
CA TYR A 26 -1.13 0.03 12.02
C TYR A 26 -1.21 1.03 10.86
N GLU A 27 -2.39 1.20 10.30
CA GLU A 27 -2.74 2.30 9.41
C GLU A 27 -4.11 2.85 9.83
N SER A 28 -4.21 4.18 9.97
CA SER A 28 -5.46 4.80 10.39
C SER A 28 -6.53 4.76 9.31
N ALA A 29 -7.70 4.20 9.64
CA ALA A 29 -8.86 4.12 8.75
C ALA A 29 -9.98 5.02 9.26
N SER A 30 -10.30 6.11 8.57
CA SER A 30 -11.40 7.00 8.97
C SER A 30 -12.75 6.27 8.94
N THR A 31 -13.44 6.24 10.08
CA THR A 31 -14.81 5.71 10.22
C THR A 31 -15.86 6.81 10.28
N ARG A 32 -15.52 8.04 9.86
CA ARG A 32 -16.40 9.24 9.88
C ARG A 32 -17.71 9.12 9.07
N ARG A 33 -17.92 8.01 8.35
CA ARG A 33 -19.20 7.67 7.73
C ARG A 33 -20.26 7.29 8.76
N PHE A 34 -19.84 6.84 9.94
CA PHE A 34 -20.69 6.54 11.08
C PHE A 34 -20.76 7.74 12.03
N ARG A 35 -21.87 7.85 12.77
CA ARG A 35 -22.01 8.86 13.82
C ARG A 35 -20.90 8.67 14.86
N GLU A 36 -20.26 9.77 15.24
CA GLU A 36 -19.12 9.78 16.18
C GLU A 36 -17.89 8.96 15.73
N GLY A 37 -17.88 8.53 14.47
CA GLY A 37 -16.79 7.77 13.88
C GLY A 37 -15.46 8.50 13.96
N ARG A 38 -14.47 7.82 14.54
CA ARG A 38 -13.07 8.27 14.63
C ARG A 38 -12.25 7.49 13.62
N VAL A 39 -11.54 6.48 14.10
CA VAL A 39 -10.68 5.62 13.30
C VAL A 39 -10.84 4.16 13.72
N ASP A 40 -10.66 3.26 12.77
CA ASP A 40 -10.34 1.85 12.97
C ASP A 40 -8.92 1.59 12.39
N ASN A 41 -8.45 0.35 12.40
CA ASN A 41 -7.13 -0.04 11.91
C ASN A 41 -7.20 -0.77 10.56
N ILE A 42 -6.32 -0.42 9.63
CA ILE A 42 -5.97 -1.24 8.47
C ILE A 42 -4.67 -1.99 8.75
N ARG A 43 -4.76 -3.32 8.82
CA ARG A 43 -3.60 -4.19 9.08
C ARG A 43 -2.85 -4.48 7.78
N ALA A 44 -1.89 -3.62 7.44
CA ALA A 44 -1.18 -3.69 6.15
C ALA A 44 -0.22 -4.88 5.99
N ALA A 45 0.17 -5.54 7.09
CA ALA A 45 1.05 -6.72 7.09
C ALA A 45 0.31 -8.00 6.68
N THR A 46 -0.18 -8.03 5.44
CA THR A 46 -0.93 -9.14 4.87
C THR A 46 -0.03 -10.27 4.36
N VAL A 47 -0.59 -11.47 4.23
CA VAL A 47 0.11 -12.61 3.58
C VAL A 47 0.51 -12.28 2.12
N GLN A 48 -0.30 -11.51 1.40
CA GLN A 48 0.01 -11.08 0.03
C GLN A 48 1.18 -10.07 0.01
N ALA A 49 1.26 -9.17 0.98
CA ALA A 49 2.40 -8.29 1.14
C ALA A 49 3.68 -9.07 1.48
N LEU A 50 3.58 -10.10 2.35
CA LEU A 50 4.69 -10.99 2.67
C LEU A 50 5.20 -11.75 1.44
N ASP A 51 4.29 -12.34 0.65
CA ASP A 51 4.63 -13.06 -0.57
C ASP A 51 5.36 -12.17 -1.58
N LEU A 52 4.90 -10.93 -1.74
CA LEU A 52 5.56 -9.94 -2.59
C LEU A 52 6.94 -9.55 -2.02
N ALA A 53 7.03 -9.26 -0.73
CA ALA A 53 8.27 -8.84 -0.09
C ALA A 53 9.36 -9.92 -0.20
N LYS A 54 9.02 -11.18 0.06
CA LYS A 54 9.89 -12.33 -0.22
C LYS A 54 10.29 -12.38 -1.67
N GLY A 55 9.30 -12.31 -2.56
CA GLY A 55 9.52 -12.32 -4.00
C GLY A 55 10.44 -11.20 -4.50
N LEU A 56 10.51 -10.05 -3.84
CA LEU A 56 11.35 -8.93 -4.30
C LEU A 56 12.71 -8.84 -3.62
N THR A 57 12.92 -9.55 -2.51
CA THR A 57 14.12 -9.37 -1.67
C THR A 57 14.93 -10.64 -1.51
N GLU A 58 14.36 -11.80 -1.86
CA GLU A 58 15.04 -13.09 -1.83
C GLU A 58 15.42 -13.51 -3.26
N PRO A 59 16.63 -14.06 -3.46
CA PRO A 59 17.05 -14.57 -4.75
C PRO A 59 16.18 -15.73 -5.20
N ASP A 60 15.98 -15.89 -6.50
CA ASP A 60 15.43 -17.12 -7.07
C ASP A 60 16.43 -18.29 -6.98
N GLU A 61 16.01 -19.47 -7.44
CA GLU A 61 16.85 -20.68 -7.46
C GLU A 61 18.18 -20.49 -8.22
N SER A 62 18.26 -19.48 -9.09
CA SER A 62 19.47 -19.11 -9.85
C SER A 62 20.27 -17.97 -9.21
N GLY A 63 19.93 -17.56 -7.99
CA GLY A 63 20.62 -16.46 -7.29
C GLY A 63 20.21 -15.06 -7.75
N ASN A 64 19.24 -14.93 -8.67
CA ASN A 64 18.91 -13.66 -9.33
C ASN A 64 17.59 -13.07 -8.81
N ILE A 65 17.50 -11.75 -8.77
CA ILE A 65 16.22 -11.04 -8.55
C ILE A 65 15.74 -10.56 -9.93
N LYS A 66 14.96 -11.40 -10.62
CA LYS A 66 14.42 -11.05 -11.92
C LYS A 66 13.05 -10.37 -11.78
N ILE A 67 12.91 -9.21 -12.42
CA ILE A 67 11.60 -8.58 -12.62
C ILE A 67 10.88 -9.29 -13.77
N ASP A 68 9.80 -9.98 -13.44
CA ASP A 68 9.02 -10.79 -14.37
C ASP A 68 7.50 -10.62 -14.18
N ALA A 69 6.73 -11.37 -14.98
CA ALA A 69 5.28 -11.37 -14.90
C ALA A 69 4.75 -11.83 -13.53
N LYS A 70 5.48 -12.72 -12.84
CA LYS A 70 5.13 -13.22 -11.51
C LYS A 70 5.23 -12.10 -10.47
N LYS A 71 6.26 -11.26 -10.51
CA LYS A 71 6.38 -10.11 -9.59
C LYS A 71 5.24 -9.10 -9.79
N MET A 72 4.83 -8.81 -11.03
CA MET A 72 3.66 -7.96 -11.28
C MET A 72 2.36 -8.58 -10.74
N LEU A 73 2.18 -9.90 -10.87
CA LEU A 73 1.03 -10.59 -10.30
C LEU A 73 1.01 -10.48 -8.77
N LEU A 74 2.16 -10.70 -8.11
CA LEU A 74 2.30 -10.53 -6.65
C LEU A 74 1.98 -9.08 -6.23
N LEU A 75 2.50 -8.09 -6.97
CA LEU A 75 2.23 -6.67 -6.71
C LEU A 75 0.73 -6.37 -6.78
N ARG A 76 0.05 -6.84 -7.83
CA ARG A 76 -1.40 -6.67 -7.97
C ARG A 76 -2.18 -7.34 -6.85
N ARG A 77 -1.77 -8.53 -6.41
CA ARG A 77 -2.41 -9.25 -5.29
C ARG A 77 -2.24 -8.50 -3.98
N ALA A 78 -1.05 -8.00 -3.68
CA ALA A 78 -0.77 -7.23 -2.47
C ALA A 78 -1.57 -5.91 -2.44
N VAL A 79 -1.55 -5.16 -3.54
CA VAL A 79 -2.33 -3.91 -3.67
C VAL A 79 -3.83 -4.15 -3.57
N LYS A 80 -4.33 -5.25 -4.17
CA LYS A 80 -5.75 -5.61 -4.05
C LYS A 80 -6.11 -5.95 -2.60
N ALA A 81 -5.32 -6.80 -1.93
CA ALA A 81 -5.56 -7.17 -0.54
C ALA A 81 -5.58 -5.94 0.37
N GLN A 82 -4.61 -5.04 0.22
CA GLN A 82 -4.57 -3.77 0.94
C GLN A 82 -5.85 -2.94 0.70
N THR A 83 -6.27 -2.80 -0.57
CA THR A 83 -7.49 -2.08 -0.93
C THR A 83 -8.74 -2.71 -0.30
N ASP A 84 -8.83 -4.05 -0.29
CA ASP A 84 -9.96 -4.79 0.30
C ASP A 84 -10.01 -4.56 1.82
N PHE A 85 -8.87 -4.58 2.52
CA PHE A 85 -8.78 -4.26 3.95
C PHE A 85 -9.12 -2.79 4.25
N THR A 86 -8.67 -1.84 3.42
CA THR A 86 -9.07 -0.43 3.52
C THR A 86 -10.58 -0.30 3.44
N ILE A 87 -11.23 -0.93 2.45
CA ILE A 87 -12.68 -0.89 2.28
C ILE A 87 -13.38 -1.50 3.50
N ALA A 88 -12.92 -2.65 4.00
CA ALA A 88 -13.49 -3.29 5.19
C ALA A 88 -13.42 -2.34 6.41
N ALA A 89 -12.26 -1.76 6.70
CA ALA A 89 -12.08 -0.89 7.86
C ALA A 89 -12.94 0.39 7.77
N ILE A 90 -12.93 1.11 6.65
CA ILE A 90 -13.73 2.36 6.50
C ILE A 90 -15.25 2.11 6.46
N THR A 91 -15.66 0.86 6.23
CA THR A 91 -17.08 0.44 6.27
C THR A 91 -17.46 -0.28 7.57
N GLY A 92 -16.61 -0.23 8.60
CA GLY A 92 -16.93 -0.76 9.93
C GLY A 92 -16.83 -2.29 10.04
N HIS A 93 -16.16 -2.94 9.08
CA HIS A 93 -15.87 -4.37 9.09
C HIS A 93 -14.40 -4.65 9.47
N GLY A 94 -13.70 -3.67 10.04
CA GLY A 94 -12.42 -3.86 10.71
C GLY A 94 -12.58 -4.66 12.00
N ILE A 95 -11.49 -5.23 12.51
CA ILE A 95 -11.53 -6.12 13.69
C ILE A 95 -11.07 -5.43 14.97
N ASP A 96 -10.26 -4.38 14.89
CA ASP A 96 -9.53 -3.85 16.03
C ASP A 96 -10.46 -3.17 17.03
N CYS A 97 -11.30 -2.24 16.58
CA CYS A 97 -12.31 -1.61 17.44
C CYS A 97 -13.35 -2.62 17.97
N HIS A 98 -13.70 -3.64 17.18
CA HIS A 98 -14.64 -4.68 17.60
C HIS A 98 -14.06 -5.55 18.72
N LEU A 99 -12.83 -6.04 18.57
CA LEU A 99 -12.14 -6.81 19.59
C LEU A 99 -11.90 -5.99 20.87
N LEU A 100 -11.52 -4.71 20.73
CA LEU A 100 -11.41 -3.81 21.87
C LEU A 100 -12.74 -3.66 22.61
N GLY A 101 -13.85 -3.46 21.87
CA GLY A 101 -15.18 -3.34 22.46
C GLY A 101 -15.59 -4.60 23.24
N LEU A 102 -15.34 -5.79 22.70
CA LEU A 102 -15.60 -7.05 23.40
C LEU A 102 -14.75 -7.20 24.67
N LYS A 103 -13.48 -6.79 24.64
CA LYS A 103 -12.59 -6.81 25.81
C LYS A 103 -13.09 -5.86 26.90
N GLN A 104 -13.44 -4.63 26.54
CA GLN A 104 -13.93 -3.63 27.48
C GLN A 104 -15.30 -4.00 28.06
N MET A 105 -16.19 -4.59 27.25
CA MET A 105 -17.48 -5.07 27.74
C MET A 105 -17.34 -6.16 28.82
N ALA A 106 -16.41 -7.11 28.64
CA ALA A 106 -16.15 -8.13 29.66
C ALA A 106 -15.67 -7.49 30.99
N GLU A 107 -14.80 -6.49 30.90
CA GLU A 107 -14.30 -5.72 32.05
C GLU A 107 -15.42 -4.94 32.76
N GLU A 108 -16.25 -4.21 32.01
CA GLU A 108 -17.40 -3.47 32.54
C GLU A 108 -18.43 -4.37 33.23
N MET A 109 -18.61 -5.60 32.73
CA MET A 109 -19.50 -6.60 33.32
C MET A 109 -18.89 -7.32 34.54
N GLY A 110 -17.65 -7.02 34.92
CA GLY A 110 -16.94 -7.70 35.99
C GLY A 110 -16.65 -9.18 35.69
N LEU A 111 -16.63 -9.56 34.42
CA LEU A 111 -16.30 -10.91 33.98
C LEU A 111 -14.78 -11.12 33.97
N PRO A 112 -14.30 -12.36 34.16
CA PRO A 112 -12.91 -12.68 33.90
C PRO A 112 -12.55 -12.36 32.45
N THR A 113 -11.33 -11.84 32.22
CA THR A 113 -10.83 -11.56 30.87
C THR A 113 -10.98 -12.81 29.97
N PRO A 114 -11.68 -12.73 28.84
CA PRO A 114 -11.82 -13.89 27.93
C PRO A 114 -10.46 -14.44 27.46
N PRO A 115 -10.28 -15.77 27.31
CA PRO A 115 -9.00 -16.39 26.96
C PRO A 115 -8.34 -15.82 25.69
N ILE A 116 -9.13 -15.43 24.68
CA ILE A 116 -8.62 -14.80 23.45
C ILE A 116 -7.83 -13.51 23.71
N PHE A 117 -8.16 -12.76 24.76
CA PHE A 117 -7.47 -11.52 25.14
C PHE A 117 -6.33 -11.75 26.13
N GLN A 118 -6.14 -13.00 26.59
CA GLN A 118 -4.98 -13.44 27.38
C GLN A 118 -3.92 -14.12 26.51
N ASP A 119 -4.27 -14.50 25.28
CA ASP A 119 -3.35 -15.14 24.35
C ASP A 119 -2.22 -14.16 23.96
N PRO A 120 -0.94 -14.56 24.03
CA PRO A 120 0.19 -13.72 23.62
C PRO A 120 0.08 -13.18 22.18
N SER A 121 -0.65 -13.88 21.32
CA SER A 121 -0.94 -13.46 19.94
C SER A 121 -1.78 -12.19 19.91
N TYR A 122 -2.69 -11.97 20.86
CA TYR A 122 -3.47 -10.73 20.95
C TYR A 122 -2.56 -9.55 21.28
N ASP A 123 -1.66 -9.69 22.25
CA ASP A 123 -0.69 -8.66 22.61
C ASP A 123 0.26 -8.36 21.44
N LEU A 124 0.80 -9.39 20.80
CA LEU A 124 1.65 -9.23 19.61
C LEU A 124 0.90 -8.56 18.46
N SER A 125 -0.38 -8.88 18.26
CA SER A 125 -1.21 -8.27 17.21
C SER A 125 -1.42 -6.77 17.44
N ASN A 126 -1.36 -6.30 18.69
CA ASN A 126 -1.53 -4.90 19.08
C ASN A 126 -0.20 -4.18 19.35
N TYR A 127 0.93 -4.88 19.19
CA TYR A 127 2.27 -4.32 19.31
C TYR A 127 2.76 -3.76 17.96
N PHE A 128 2.34 -2.54 17.63
CA PHE A 128 2.53 -1.96 16.30
C PHE A 128 3.94 -1.39 16.07
N GLN A 129 4.88 -2.24 15.66
CA GLN A 129 6.25 -1.83 15.29
C GLN A 129 6.29 -0.93 14.05
N LEU A 130 5.23 -0.89 13.25
CA LEU A 130 5.09 0.03 12.14
C LEU A 130 3.75 0.76 12.27
N SER A 131 3.76 2.02 12.67
CA SER A 131 2.56 2.85 12.83
C SER A 131 2.50 3.92 11.77
N THR A 132 1.43 3.92 10.96
CA THR A 132 1.36 4.68 9.72
C THR A 132 0.06 5.45 9.55
N SER A 133 0.10 6.52 8.75
CA SER A 133 -1.11 7.25 8.35
C SER A 133 -0.87 8.07 7.08
N GLN A 134 -1.87 8.08 6.20
CA GLN A 134 -1.95 9.02 5.10
C GLN A 134 -2.55 10.34 5.58
N ILE A 135 -1.89 11.46 5.27
CA ILE A 135 -2.33 12.80 5.66
C ILE A 135 -2.30 13.68 4.42
N PRO A 136 -3.33 13.57 3.55
CA PRO A 136 -3.35 14.32 2.30
C PRO A 136 -3.59 15.80 2.59
N THR A 137 -2.70 16.66 2.09
CA THR A 137 -2.89 18.11 2.11
C THR A 137 -2.68 18.68 0.70
N SER A 138 -3.40 19.75 0.36
CA SER A 138 -3.24 20.43 -0.94
C SER A 138 -1.99 21.31 -1.00
N THR A 139 -1.46 21.70 0.15
CA THR A 139 -0.22 22.47 0.31
C THR A 139 0.97 21.52 0.44
N ASN A 140 2.19 22.06 0.35
CA ASN A 140 3.42 21.31 0.61
C ASN A 140 3.66 21.12 2.13
N SER A 141 2.58 20.80 2.86
CA SER A 141 2.57 20.62 4.30
C SER A 141 2.77 19.15 4.65
N PHE A 142 3.31 18.93 5.83
CA PHE A 142 3.55 17.61 6.37
C PHE A 142 3.17 17.58 7.85
N MET A 143 2.88 16.38 8.33
CA MET A 143 2.65 16.08 9.74
C MET A 143 3.55 14.91 10.09
N CYS A 144 3.99 14.83 11.34
CA CYS A 144 4.87 13.78 11.83
C CYS A 144 4.49 13.41 13.27
N TYR A 145 4.88 12.21 13.69
CA TYR A 145 4.69 11.71 15.05
C TYR A 145 5.75 10.66 15.36
N GLY A 146 5.96 10.38 16.65
CA GLY A 146 6.88 9.34 17.12
C GLY A 146 6.33 7.92 16.91
N PRO A 147 7.17 6.89 17.07
CA PRO A 147 6.70 5.50 17.14
C PRO A 147 5.79 5.27 18.35
N VAL A 148 4.92 4.26 18.27
CA VAL A 148 4.00 3.87 19.36
C VAL A 148 4.56 2.76 20.26
N VAL A 149 5.70 2.16 19.87
CA VAL A 149 6.43 1.17 20.66
C VAL A 149 7.95 1.48 20.61
N PRO A 150 8.74 1.09 21.63
CA PRO A 150 10.15 1.45 21.74
C PRO A 150 11.04 1.00 20.55
N ASP A 151 10.70 -0.12 19.91
CA ASP A 151 11.42 -0.73 18.78
C ASP A 151 10.62 -0.63 17.47
N GLY A 152 9.87 0.46 17.32
CA GLY A 152 9.02 0.71 16.15
C GLY A 152 9.39 1.96 15.35
N TYR A 153 8.56 2.21 14.34
CA TYR A 153 8.58 3.38 13.47
C TYR A 153 7.24 4.12 13.50
N GLY A 154 7.29 5.45 13.48
CA GLY A 154 6.15 6.30 13.14
C GLY A 154 6.35 6.87 11.74
N ILE A 155 5.42 6.60 10.81
CA ILE A 155 5.55 7.00 9.41
C ILE A 155 4.27 7.63 8.89
N SER A 156 4.28 8.92 8.65
CA SER A 156 3.22 9.62 7.93
C SER A 156 3.63 9.91 6.50
N TYR A 157 2.65 9.97 5.60
CA TYR A 157 2.89 10.32 4.21
C TYR A 157 1.80 11.18 3.59
N ASN A 158 2.20 12.08 2.69
CA ASN A 158 1.33 12.97 1.93
C ASN A 158 1.62 12.81 0.42
N PRO A 159 0.81 12.01 -0.30
CA PRO A 159 0.95 11.86 -1.74
C PRO A 159 0.44 13.08 -2.51
N HIS A 160 1.28 13.63 -3.37
CA HIS A 160 0.95 14.64 -4.38
C HIS A 160 0.97 14.02 -5.79
N ASN A 161 0.73 14.85 -6.81
CA ASN A 161 0.71 14.38 -8.21
C ASN A 161 2.07 13.81 -8.66
N ASP A 162 3.16 14.49 -8.31
CA ASP A 162 4.52 14.16 -8.81
C ASP A 162 5.51 13.78 -7.69
N SER A 163 5.08 13.81 -6.44
CA SER A 163 5.92 13.53 -5.27
C SER A 163 5.13 12.92 -4.13
N ILE A 164 5.84 12.33 -3.16
CA ILE A 164 5.27 11.88 -1.90
C ILE A 164 6.16 12.41 -0.79
N ILE A 165 5.60 13.14 0.16
CA ILE A 165 6.31 13.58 1.35
C ILE A 165 6.20 12.47 2.39
N PHE A 166 7.32 11.99 2.92
CA PHE A 166 7.36 11.05 4.03
C PHE A 166 7.96 11.72 5.27
N CYS A 167 7.36 11.47 6.43
CA CYS A 167 7.97 11.78 7.72
C CYS A 167 8.13 10.49 8.51
N THR A 168 9.38 10.04 8.67
CA THR A 168 9.74 8.79 9.34
C THR A 168 10.45 9.09 10.66
N SER A 169 9.99 8.46 11.73
CA SER A 169 10.57 8.57 13.07
C SER A 169 10.91 7.19 13.65
N SER A 170 11.93 7.15 14.51
CA SER A 170 12.35 5.99 15.29
C SER A 170 13.08 6.48 16.55
N PHE A 171 13.12 5.68 17.62
CA PHE A 171 13.83 6.06 18.84
C PHE A 171 15.32 5.76 18.72
N ARG A 172 16.18 6.75 19.06
CA ARG A 172 17.65 6.58 19.04
C ARG A 172 18.16 5.56 20.07
N THR A 173 17.38 5.33 21.13
CA THR A 173 17.68 4.31 22.15
C THR A 173 17.53 2.89 21.64
N CYS A 174 16.81 2.68 20.53
CA CYS A 174 16.61 1.37 19.93
C CYS A 174 17.57 1.15 18.76
N HIS A 175 18.67 0.44 19.03
CA HIS A 175 19.76 0.16 18.08
C HIS A 175 19.33 -0.68 16.86
N SER A 176 18.20 -1.38 16.94
CA SER A 176 17.65 -2.13 15.80
C SER A 176 16.87 -1.25 14.81
N THR A 177 16.53 -0.01 15.19
CA THR A 177 15.80 0.93 14.32
C THR A 177 16.67 2.09 13.85
N SER A 178 16.42 2.58 12.64
CA SER A 178 17.07 3.77 12.08
C SER A 178 16.19 4.39 11.01
N SER A 179 15.67 5.59 11.30
CA SER A 179 14.83 6.34 10.36
C SER A 179 15.53 6.59 9.03
N GLU A 180 16.83 6.89 9.05
CA GLU A 180 17.64 7.09 7.84
C GLU A 180 17.74 5.82 6.99
N LYS A 181 18.12 4.68 7.60
CA LYS A 181 18.16 3.40 6.88
C LYS A 181 16.80 3.00 6.33
N PHE A 182 15.73 3.29 7.09
CA PHE A 182 14.36 3.03 6.65
C PHE A 182 13.98 3.85 5.41
N VAL A 183 14.27 5.15 5.42
CA VAL A 183 13.98 6.03 4.26
C VAL A 183 14.77 5.61 3.03
N SER A 184 16.06 5.30 3.17
CA SER A 184 16.88 4.81 2.05
C SER A 184 16.30 3.53 1.44
N ALA A 185 15.93 2.55 2.28
CA ALA A 185 15.31 1.30 1.82
C ALA A 185 13.89 1.51 1.23
N LEU A 186 13.16 2.52 1.70
CA LEU A 186 11.83 2.89 1.17
C LEU A 186 11.91 3.43 -0.25
N VAL A 187 12.87 4.32 -0.51
CA VAL A 187 13.13 4.84 -1.85
C VAL A 187 13.43 3.70 -2.82
N GLU A 188 14.30 2.77 -2.43
CA GLU A 188 14.63 1.59 -3.24
C GLU A 188 13.41 0.70 -3.48
N SER A 189 12.54 0.51 -2.48
CA SER A 189 11.32 -0.29 -2.60
C SER A 189 10.32 0.35 -3.55
N LEU A 190 10.10 1.66 -3.46
CA LEU A 190 9.23 2.42 -4.37
C LEU A 190 9.73 2.38 -5.82
N LEU A 191 11.05 2.54 -6.02
CA LEU A 191 11.68 2.45 -7.34
C LEU A 191 11.58 1.04 -7.92
N THR A 192 11.81 0.00 -7.10
CA THR A 192 11.65 -1.40 -7.53
C THR A 192 10.21 -1.67 -7.99
N MET A 193 9.21 -1.21 -7.24
CA MET A 193 7.80 -1.35 -7.63
C MET A 193 7.47 -0.57 -8.91
N LYS A 194 8.08 0.61 -9.10
CA LYS A 194 7.94 1.40 -10.34
C LYS A 194 8.52 0.64 -11.53
N ASP A 195 9.69 0.03 -11.38
CA ASP A 195 10.33 -0.74 -12.44
C ASP A 195 9.52 -1.97 -12.84
N ILE A 196 8.89 -2.66 -11.89
CA ILE A 196 7.94 -3.74 -12.17
C ILE A 196 6.79 -3.23 -13.07
N CYS A 197 6.23 -2.07 -12.74
CA CYS A 197 5.14 -1.46 -13.51
C CYS A 197 5.57 -1.08 -14.93
N LEU A 198 6.72 -0.41 -15.07
CA LEU A 198 7.24 0.04 -16.36
C LEU A 198 7.60 -1.14 -17.26
N GLN A 199 8.27 -2.16 -16.73
CA GLN A 199 8.64 -3.35 -17.50
C GLN A 199 7.41 -4.13 -17.98
N TRP A 200 6.39 -4.26 -17.12
CA TRP A 200 5.12 -4.89 -17.51
C TRP A 200 4.44 -4.14 -18.65
N ASN A 201 4.39 -2.81 -18.59
CA ASN A 201 3.79 -1.98 -19.63
C ASN A 201 4.54 -2.09 -20.95
N ARG A 202 5.88 -2.08 -20.93
CA ARG A 202 6.70 -2.29 -22.15
C ARG A 202 6.41 -3.63 -22.83
N ARG A 203 6.30 -4.72 -22.07
CA ARG A 203 5.97 -6.07 -22.59
C ARG A 203 4.54 -6.12 -23.17
N ARG A 204 3.60 -5.37 -22.60
CA ARG A 204 2.23 -5.24 -23.15
C ARG A 204 2.21 -4.46 -24.45
N SER A 205 2.95 -3.36 -24.55
CA SER A 205 3.01 -2.58 -25.80
C SER A 205 3.63 -3.38 -26.94
N SER A 206 4.74 -4.09 -26.69
CA SER A 206 5.38 -4.92 -27.73
C SER A 206 4.50 -6.08 -28.19
N SER A 207 3.74 -6.72 -27.29
CA SER A 207 2.80 -7.78 -27.67
C SER A 207 1.59 -7.28 -28.46
N LEU A 208 1.13 -6.04 -28.21
CA LEU A 208 0.06 -5.40 -28.99
C LEU A 208 0.55 -4.95 -30.38
N GLU A 209 1.79 -4.50 -30.51
CA GLU A 209 2.41 -4.17 -31.81
C GLU A 209 2.54 -5.40 -32.72
N HIS A 210 2.86 -6.58 -32.16
CA HIS A 210 2.89 -7.83 -32.92
C HIS A 210 1.51 -8.33 -33.41
N LEU A 211 0.41 -7.83 -32.81
CA LEU A 211 -0.97 -8.14 -33.21
C LEU A 211 -1.55 -7.10 -34.18
N ALA A 212 -0.83 -6.01 -34.46
CA ALA A 212 -1.27 -5.00 -35.42
C ALA A 212 -1.08 -5.52 -36.85
N VAL A 213 -2.17 -6.00 -37.45
CA VAL A 213 -2.23 -6.34 -38.89
C VAL A 213 -1.85 -5.09 -39.71
N PRO A 214 -0.93 -5.19 -40.69
CA PRO A 214 -0.61 -4.05 -41.55
C PRO A 214 -1.88 -3.57 -42.25
N ARG A 215 -2.29 -2.31 -42.03
CA ARG A 215 -3.34 -1.68 -42.83
C ARG A 215 -2.88 -1.67 -44.28
N LYS A 216 -3.43 -2.57 -45.11
CA LYS A 216 -3.35 -2.44 -46.57
C LYS A 216 -3.89 -1.07 -46.93
N LEU A 217 -3.04 -0.19 -47.48
CA LEU A 217 -3.50 1.04 -48.13
C LEU A 217 -4.44 0.64 -49.26
N SER A 218 -5.74 0.84 -49.07
CA SER A 218 -6.68 0.89 -50.19
C SER A 218 -6.63 2.31 -50.76
N LEU A 219 -6.11 2.43 -51.98
CA LEU A 219 -6.36 3.61 -52.80
C LEU A 219 -7.87 3.70 -53.02
N HIS A 220 -8.51 4.73 -52.49
CA HIS A 220 -9.81 5.17 -52.96
C HIS A 220 -9.67 6.53 -53.63
N ARG A 221 -9.91 6.53 -54.94
CA ARG A 221 -10.07 7.71 -55.79
C ARG A 221 -11.09 8.65 -55.15
N ARG A 222 -10.69 9.90 -54.91
CA ARG A 222 -11.62 11.00 -54.62
C ARG A 222 -12.45 11.30 -55.87
N MET A 223 -13.77 11.08 -55.80
CA MET A 223 -14.72 11.73 -56.69
C MET A 223 -15.14 13.05 -56.03
N ASN A 224 -15.00 14.14 -56.80
CA ASN A 224 -15.46 15.48 -56.46
C ASN A 224 -16.99 15.53 -56.42
N ALA A 225 -17.56 16.12 -55.38
CA ALA A 225 -18.89 16.69 -55.41
C ALA A 225 -18.87 18.03 -54.64
N ARG A 226 -18.99 19.12 -55.39
CA ARG A 226 -19.29 20.46 -54.87
C ARG A 226 -20.71 20.45 -54.30
N SER A 227 -20.90 20.95 -53.10
CA SER A 227 -22.20 21.40 -52.62
C SER A 227 -22.09 22.87 -52.22
N TYR A 228 -23.07 23.63 -52.68
CA TYR A 228 -23.23 25.07 -52.47
C TYR A 228 -23.76 25.33 -51.06
N SER A 229 -23.20 26.34 -50.41
CA SER A 229 -23.72 26.97 -49.20
C SER A 229 -24.87 27.91 -49.55
N VAL A 230 -25.96 27.83 -48.77
CA VAL A 230 -26.95 28.89 -48.63
C VAL A 230 -26.99 29.21 -47.14
N ASP A 231 -26.53 30.40 -46.79
CA ASP A 231 -26.63 30.98 -45.46
C ASP A 231 -28.07 31.48 -45.23
N CYS A 232 -28.61 31.16 -44.05
CA CYS A 232 -29.61 31.99 -43.37
C CYS A 232 -29.25 32.01 -41.88
N ASP A 233 -29.05 33.24 -41.41
CA ASP A 233 -28.82 33.80 -40.07
C ASP A 233 -27.44 33.66 -39.41
#